data_AF-A0A5E4PLN1-F1
#
_entry.id   AF-A0A5E4PLN1-F1
#
_cell.length_a   1.000
_cell.length_b   1.000
_cell.length_c   1.000
_cell.angle_alpha   90.00
_cell.angle_beta   90.00
_cell.angle_gamma   90.00
#
_symmetry.space_group_name_H-M   'P 1'
#
loop_
_entity.id
_entity.type
_entity.pdbx_description
1 polymer ?
#
loop_
_entity_poly.entity_id
_entity_poly.type
_entity_poly.pdbx_seq_one_letter_code
_entity_poly.pdbx_strand_id
1 'polypeptide(L)'
;MVRKRIVELAILGVRPCDISRQLLVSHGCVSKILTRFYETGSIRPGSIGGSKTKQVATPTVVKKILRLKQENPGMFAWEIRERLLSARIHTLSRN
;
A
#
# COMPACT_ATOMS: atom_id res chain seq x y z
N MET A 1 4.40 -2.58 20.62
CA MET A 1 3.99 -2.58 22.03
C MET A 1 3.23 -1.32 22.41
N VAL A 2 3.80 -0.11 22.27
CA VAL A 2 3.16 1.15 22.69
C VAL A 2 1.82 1.44 21.99
N ARG A 3 1.73 1.28 20.65
CA ARG A 3 0.48 1.50 19.90
C ARG A 3 -0.68 0.62 20.38
N LYS A 4 -0.39 -0.65 20.73
CA LYS A 4 -1.37 -1.58 21.29
C LYS A 4 -1.83 -1.12 22.67
N ARG A 5 -0.89 -0.72 23.53
CA ARG A 5 -1.18 -0.21 24.87
C ARG A 5 -2.02 1.07 24.86
N ILE A 6 -1.77 1.98 23.92
CA ILE A 6 -2.59 3.19 23.70
C ILE A 6 -4.05 2.81 23.45
N VAL A 7 -4.28 1.83 22.56
CA VAL A 7 -5.63 1.37 22.22
C VAL A 7 -6.29 0.64 23.39
N GLU A 8 -5.57 -0.24 24.08
CA GLU A 8 -6.06 -0.94 25.27
C GLU A 8 -6.55 0.03 26.35
N LEU A 9 -5.74 1.04 26.70
CA LEU A 9 -6.13 2.05 27.70
C LEU A 9 -7.34 2.88 27.26
N ALA A 10 -7.43 3.22 25.97
CA ALA A 10 -8.60 3.93 25.44
C ALA A 10 -9.88 3.08 25.49
N ILE A 11 -9.79 1.77 25.21
CA ILE A 11 -10.93 0.83 25.35
C ILE A 11 -11.36 0.71 26.81
N LEU A 12 -10.42 0.77 27.75
CA LEU A 12 -10.69 0.82 29.19
C LEU A 12 -11.23 2.18 29.67
N GLY A 13 -11.48 3.14 28.77
CA GLY A 13 -12.04 4.45 29.10
C GLY A 13 -11.04 5.48 29.63
N VAL A 14 -9.73 5.19 29.58
CA VAL A 14 -8.70 6.15 30.01
C VAL A 14 -8.63 7.30 29.00
N ARG A 15 -8.62 8.54 29.51
CA ARG A 15 -8.60 9.74 28.65
C ARG A 15 -7.29 9.82 27.87
N PRO A 16 -7.30 10.28 26.61
CA PRO A 16 -6.09 10.41 25.78
C PRO A 16 -4.96 11.23 26.41
N CYS A 17 -5.30 12.26 27.21
CA CYS A 17 -4.31 13.06 27.94
C CYS A 17 -3.60 12.28 29.06
N ASP A 18 -4.30 11.38 29.74
CA ASP A 18 -3.74 10.50 30.76
C ASP A 18 -2.87 9.41 30.11
N ILE A 19 -3.31 8.85 28.97
CA ILE A 19 -2.53 7.90 28.17
C ILE A 19 -1.20 8.51 27.72
N SER A 20 -1.23 9.76 27.23
CA SER A 20 -0.04 10.51 26.80
C SER A 20 1.00 10.64 27.93
N ARG A 21 0.54 10.98 29.14
CA ARG A 21 1.40 11.08 30.33
C ARG A 21 1.94 9.73 30.78
N GLN A 22 1.09 8.70 30.88
CA GLN A 22 1.47 7.37 31.36
C GLN A 22 2.46 6.67 30.45
N LEU A 23 2.30 6.81 29.12
CA LEU A 23 3.13 6.12 28.14
C LEU A 23 4.30 6.97 27.63
N LEU A 24 4.44 8.22 28.13
CA LEU A 24 5.47 9.18 27.70
C LEU A 24 5.47 9.39 26.18
N VAL A 25 4.28 9.49 25.60
CA VAL A 25 4.05 9.70 24.15
C VAL A 25 3.39 11.05 23.93
N SER A 26 3.75 11.76 22.87
CA SER A 26 3.12 13.05 22.55
C SER A 26 1.61 12.90 22.31
N HIS A 27 0.84 13.91 22.75
CA HIS A 27 -0.61 13.93 22.56
C HIS A 27 -1.01 13.76 21.08
N GLY A 28 -0.26 14.38 20.16
CA GLY A 28 -0.49 14.22 18.72
C GLY A 28 -0.28 12.80 18.20
N CYS A 29 0.67 12.04 18.77
CA CYS A 29 0.88 10.64 18.41
C CYS A 29 -0.28 9.77 18.95
N VAL A 30 -0.71 9.98 20.21
CA VAL A 30 -1.87 9.30 20.79
C VAL A 30 -3.12 9.54 19.94
N SER A 31 -3.42 10.81 19.64
CA SER A 31 -4.54 11.21 18.79
C SER A 31 -4.49 10.52 17.42
N LYS A 32 -3.36 10.58 16.72
CA LYS A 32 -3.20 9.96 15.39
C LYS A 32 -3.37 8.45 15.41
N ILE A 33 -2.91 7.77 16.46
CA ILE A 33 -3.07 6.32 16.61
C ILE A 33 -4.54 5.97 16.84
N LEU A 34 -5.21 6.66 17.76
CA LEU A 34 -6.62 6.41 18.08
C LEU A 34 -7.54 6.69 16.89
N THR A 35 -7.36 7.82 16.20
CA THR A 35 -8.13 8.14 14.99
C THR A 35 -8.01 7.03 13.95
N ARG A 36 -6.78 6.57 13.65
CA ARG A 36 -6.57 5.48 12.68
C ARG A 36 -7.16 4.16 13.14
N PHE A 37 -7.11 3.86 14.44
CA PHE A 37 -7.71 2.66 15.00
C PHE A 37 -9.23 2.68 14.88
N TYR A 38 -9.89 3.80 15.16
CA TYR A 38 -11.34 3.91 15.01
C TYR A 38 -11.79 3.88 13.54
N GLU A 39 -10.98 4.41 12.62
CA GLU A 39 -11.29 4.37 11.17
C GLU A 39 -11.09 2.97 10.55
N THR A 40 -10.06 2.23 10.97
CA THR A 40 -9.59 1.03 10.23
C THR A 40 -9.53 -0.25 11.06
N GLY A 41 -9.63 -0.16 12.39
CA GLY A 41 -9.36 -1.26 13.32
C GLY A 41 -7.87 -1.66 13.41
N SER A 42 -6.97 -1.04 12.63
CA SER A 42 -5.58 -1.44 12.55
C SER A 42 -4.68 -0.68 13.52
N ILE A 43 -3.92 -1.42 14.32
CA ILE A 43 -2.82 -0.87 15.12
C ILE A 43 -1.51 -0.77 14.34
N ARG A 44 -1.46 -1.26 13.10
CA ARG A 44 -0.22 -1.25 12.30
C ARG A 44 0.03 0.17 11.77
N PRO A 45 1.28 0.64 11.71
CA PRO A 45 1.58 1.89 11.01
C PRO A 45 1.18 1.76 9.53
N GLY A 46 0.90 2.89 8.89
CA GLY A 46 0.77 2.93 7.44
C GLY A 46 2.10 2.56 6.78
N SER A 47 2.05 2.09 5.53
CA SER A 47 3.25 1.87 4.73
C SER A 47 4.00 3.21 4.56
N ILE A 48 5.27 3.23 4.94
CA ILE A 48 6.15 4.39 4.78
C ILE A 48 7.12 4.07 3.65
N GLY A 49 7.20 4.97 2.67
CA GLY A 49 8.05 4.79 1.49
C GLY A 49 7.40 3.96 0.39
N GLY A 50 8.03 4.01 -0.78
CA GLY A 50 7.53 3.47 -2.04
C GLY A 50 7.34 4.59 -3.06
N SER A 51 8.00 4.48 -4.20
CA SER A 51 7.57 5.26 -5.36
C SER A 51 6.23 4.68 -5.81
N LYS A 52 5.29 5.54 -6.23
CA LYS A 52 4.23 5.05 -7.11
C LYS A 52 4.96 4.44 -8.29
N THR A 53 4.93 3.12 -8.46
CA THR A 53 5.53 2.48 -9.62
C THR A 53 5.01 3.24 -10.83
N LYS A 54 5.91 3.80 -11.67
CA LYS A 54 5.50 4.32 -12.99
C LYS A 54 4.54 3.29 -13.55
N GLN A 55 3.36 3.71 -14.02
CA GLN A 55 2.22 2.84 -14.36
C GLN A 55 2.50 1.89 -15.54
N VAL A 56 3.67 1.25 -15.61
CA VAL A 56 4.15 0.38 -16.69
C VAL A 56 3.59 -1.03 -16.53
N ALA A 57 3.35 -1.46 -15.29
CA ALA A 57 2.73 -2.75 -14.98
C ALA A 57 1.22 -2.60 -14.72
N THR A 58 0.48 -2.01 -15.67
CA THR A 58 -0.98 -2.04 -15.57
C THR A 58 -1.47 -3.49 -15.60
N PRO A 59 -2.57 -3.82 -14.89
CA PRO A 59 -3.11 -5.18 -14.88
C PRO A 59 -3.36 -5.75 -16.29
N THR A 60 -3.73 -4.89 -17.24
CA THR A 60 -3.93 -5.24 -18.64
C THR A 60 -2.64 -5.71 -19.33
N VAL A 61 -1.53 -4.98 -19.13
CA VAL A 61 -0.21 -5.37 -19.66
C VAL A 61 0.22 -6.70 -19.05
N VAL A 62 0.13 -6.85 -17.73
CA VAL A 62 0.50 -8.10 -17.02
C VAL A 62 -0.31 -9.29 -17.53
N LYS A 63 -1.64 -9.15 -17.65
CA LYS A 63 -2.53 -10.19 -18.15
C LYS A 63 -2.17 -10.61 -19.58
N LYS A 64 -1.82 -9.66 -20.46
CA LYS A 64 -1.46 -9.96 -21.84
C LYS A 64 -0.09 -10.65 -21.93
N ILE A 65 0.89 -10.24 -21.12
CA ILE A 65 2.20 -10.91 -21.02
C ILE A 65 2.01 -12.37 -20.60
N LEU A 66 1.24 -12.62 -19.53
CA LEU A 66 0.97 -13.97 -19.03
C LEU A 66 0.31 -14.85 -20.11
N ARG A 67 -0.70 -14.31 -20.81
CA ARG A 67 -1.36 -15.02 -21.89
C ARG A 67 -0.41 -15.38 -23.03
N LEU A 68 0.41 -14.43 -23.50
CA LEU A 68 1.38 -14.66 -24.57
C LEU A 68 2.42 -15.71 -24.18
N LYS A 69 2.85 -15.72 -22.92
CA LYS A 69 3.82 -16.69 -22.40
C LYS A 69 3.21 -18.07 -22.16
N GLN A 70 1.92 -18.15 -21.85
CA GLN A 70 1.17 -19.42 -21.78
C GLN A 70 0.94 -20.01 -23.18
N GLU A 71 0.55 -19.19 -24.15
CA GLU A 71 0.31 -19.63 -25.54
C GLU A 71 1.61 -20.05 -26.24
N ASN A 72 2.72 -19.36 -25.95
CA ASN A 72 4.04 -19.72 -26.46
C ASN A 72 5.14 -19.46 -25.42
N PRO A 73 5.55 -20.49 -24.65
CA PRO A 73 6.60 -20.37 -23.65
C PRO A 73 7.98 -19.99 -24.24
N GLY A 74 8.22 -20.27 -25.52
CA GLY A 74 9.46 -19.93 -26.22
C GLY A 74 9.58 -18.45 -26.60
N MET A 75 8.50 -17.67 -26.49
CA MET A 75 8.49 -16.26 -26.89
C MET A 75 9.43 -15.42 -26.00
N PHE A 76 10.31 -14.67 -26.65
CA PHE A 76 11.26 -13.76 -26.02
C PHE A 76 10.60 -12.47 -25.55
N ALA A 77 11.22 -11.82 -24.56
CA ALA A 77 10.68 -10.60 -23.94
C ALA A 77 10.50 -9.44 -24.94
N TRP A 78 11.37 -9.34 -25.95
CA TRP A 78 11.27 -8.30 -26.97
C TRP A 78 10.08 -8.55 -27.93
N GLU A 79 9.79 -9.80 -28.28
CA GLU A 79 8.62 -10.17 -29.10
C GLU A 79 7.31 -9.85 -28.35
N ILE A 80 7.28 -10.11 -27.04
CA ILE A 80 6.16 -9.73 -26.18
C ILE A 80 5.99 -8.20 -26.18
N ARG A 81 7.09 -7.44 -26.07
CA ARG A 81 7.08 -5.96 -26.15
C ARG A 81 6.51 -5.48 -27.48
N GLU A 82 6.92 -6.04 -28.61
CA GLU A 82 6.41 -5.66 -29.93
C GLU A 82 4.91 -5.96 -30.06
N ARG A 83 4.45 -7.12 -29.60
CA ARG A 83 3.01 -7.45 -29.59
C ARG A 83 2.20 -6.50 -28.71
N LEU A 84 2.73 -6.07 -27.56
CA LEU A 84 2.08 -5.09 -26.70
C LEU A 84 2.00 -3.71 -27.36
N LEU A 85 3.08 -3.27 -28.02
CA LEU A 85 3.10 -2.01 -28.76
C LEU A 85 2.12 -2.03 -29.95
N SER A 86 2.11 -3.11 -30.73
CA SER A 86 1.20 -3.32 -31.86
C SER A 86 -0.28 -3.30 -31.43
N ALA A 87 -0.60 -3.95 -30.31
CA ALA A 87 -1.95 -3.94 -29.74
C ALA A 87 -2.34 -2.61 -29.06
N ARG A 88 -1.47 -1.59 -29.08
CA ARG A 88 -1.61 -0.31 -28.34
C ARG A 88 -1.84 -0.50 -26.84
N ILE A 89 -1.40 -1.63 -26.28
CA ILE A 89 -1.44 -1.93 -24.84
C ILE A 89 -0.10 -1.48 -24.25
N HIS A 90 0.10 -0.17 -24.19
CA HIS A 90 1.29 0.42 -23.57
C HIS A 90 0.88 1.68 -22.80
N THR A 91 1.60 1.93 -21.71
CA THR A 91 1.23 2.94 -20.71
C THR A 91 1.95 4.27 -20.96
N LEU A 92 2.31 4.55 -22.21
CA LEU A 92 2.92 5.84 -22.55
C LEU A 92 1.80 6.89 -22.51
N SER A 93 1.69 7.55 -21.35
CA SER A 93 1.35 8.97 -21.38
C SER A 93 2.33 9.61 -22.36
N ARG A 94 1.80 10.09 -23.50
CA ARG A 94 2.53 10.99 -24.38
C ARG A 94 3.17 12.07 -23.50
N ASN A 95 4.50 12.12 -23.54
CA ASN A 95 5.28 13.31 -23.23
C ASN A 95 6.38 13.36 -24.28
#